data_AF-A0A1V5QPC1-F1
#
_entry.id   AF-A0A1V5QPC1-F1
#
_cell.length_a   1.000
_cell.length_b   1.000
_cell.length_c   1.000
_cell.angle_alpha   90.00
_cell.angle_beta   90.00
_cell.angle_gamma   90.00
#
_symmetry.space_group_name_H-M   'P 1'
#
loop_
_entity.id
_entity.type
_entity.pdbx_description
1 polymer ?
#
loop_
_entity_poly.entity_id
_entity_poly.type
_entity_poly.pdbx_seq_one_letter_code
_entity_poly.pdbx_strand_id
1 'polypeptide(L)'
;MKKGFLLNEKGNFILIALGLMIGVVILLPVLMYTFEPIDIIVKIFLVFMIFQTVRGFLGNGTLTLIVSGILIYFLVIKWWWIGASGWLIITLFTFGAFSIIIWGSKTVLDLTKPRP
;
A
#
# COMPACT_ATOMS: atom_id res chain seq x y z
N MET A 1 -30.25 23.57 -5.91
CA MET A 1 -30.38 22.16 -6.35
C MET A 1 -29.08 21.43 -6.06
N LYS A 2 -29.01 20.68 -4.94
CA LYS A 2 -27.86 19.82 -4.64
C LYS A 2 -27.90 18.65 -5.63
N LYS A 3 -26.91 18.54 -6.51
CA LYS A 3 -26.70 17.33 -7.34
C LYS A 3 -26.38 16.18 -6.39
N GLY A 4 -27.41 15.46 -5.97
CA GLY A 4 -27.25 14.18 -5.30
C GLY A 4 -26.53 13.25 -6.27
N PHE A 5 -25.31 12.88 -5.93
CA PHE A 5 -24.50 11.92 -6.65
C PHE A 5 -25.27 10.59 -6.61
N LEU A 6 -26.04 10.27 -7.67
CA LEU A 6 -26.74 9.00 -7.81
C LEU A 6 -25.70 7.91 -7.99
N LEU A 7 -25.16 7.43 -6.87
CA LEU A 7 -24.25 6.31 -6.84
C LEU A 7 -25.02 5.03 -7.18
N ASN A 8 -24.78 4.52 -8.39
CA ASN A 8 -25.06 3.12 -8.71
C ASN A 8 -24.38 2.24 -7.64
N GLU A 9 -25.00 1.15 -7.19
CA GLU A 9 -24.49 0.28 -6.11
C GLU A 9 -23.02 -0.14 -6.35
N LYS A 10 -22.65 -0.30 -7.62
CA LYS A 10 -21.28 -0.58 -8.08
C LYS A 10 -20.30 0.57 -7.81
N GLY A 11 -20.74 1.81 -8.03
CA GLY A 11 -19.97 3.02 -7.73
C GLY A 11 -19.82 3.24 -6.22
N ASN A 12 -20.84 2.89 -5.43
CA ASN A 12 -20.76 2.97 -3.97
C ASN A 12 -19.76 1.95 -3.40
N PHE A 13 -19.76 0.71 -3.90
CA PHE A 13 -18.80 -0.31 -3.51
C PHE A 13 -17.34 0.10 -3.83
N ILE A 14 -17.10 0.67 -5.01
CA ILE A 14 -15.76 1.16 -5.39
C ILE A 14 -15.30 2.28 -4.47
N LEU A 15 -16.18 3.22 -4.11
CA LEU A 15 -15.84 4.31 -3.18
C LEU A 15 -15.56 3.81 -1.77
N ILE A 16 -16.34 2.84 -1.27
CA ILE A 16 -16.11 2.23 0.04
C ILE A 16 -14.78 1.47 0.05
N ALA A 17 -14.48 0.72 -1.01
CA ALA A 17 -13.21 0.01 -1.16
C ALA A 17 -12.03 0.99 -1.20
N LEU A 18 -12.11 2.07 -1.97
CA LEU A 18 -11.09 3.11 -2.03
C LEU A 18 -10.90 3.80 -0.67
N GLY A 19 -11.99 4.10 0.04
CA GLY A 19 -11.94 4.69 1.38
C GLY A 19 -11.25 3.77 2.40
N LEU A 20 -11.60 2.49 2.40
CA LEU A 20 -10.94 1.47 3.25
C LEU A 20 -9.45 1.37 2.93
N MET A 21 -9.09 1.37 1.65
CA MET A 21 -7.70 1.31 1.22
C MET A 21 -6.87 2.49 1.72
N ILE A 22 -7.38 3.71 1.54
CA ILE A 22 -6.72 4.92 2.05
C ILE A 22 -6.60 4.86 3.57
N GLY A 23 -7.67 4.41 4.26
CA GLY A 23 -7.67 4.20 5.70
C GLY A 23 -6.56 3.26 6.17
N VAL A 24 -6.39 2.11 5.51
CA VAL A 24 -5.35 1.13 5.86
C VAL A 24 -3.94 1.66 5.57
N VAL A 25 -3.74 2.42 4.50
CA VAL A 25 -2.43 3.02 4.15
C VAL A 25 -2.00 4.08 5.17
N ILE A 26 -2.95 4.83 5.72
CA ILE A 26 -2.72 5.83 6.78
C ILE A 26 -2.56 5.16 8.15
N LEU A 27 -3.18 4.00 8.36
CA LEU A 27 -3.14 3.27 9.62
C LEU A 27 -1.70 2.96 10.07
N LEU A 28 -0.82 2.56 9.16
CA LEU A 28 0.55 2.17 9.52
C LEU A 28 1.42 3.34 9.97
N PRO A 29 1.47 4.49 9.27
CA PRO A 29 2.11 5.70 9.79
C PRO A 29 1.58 6.12 11.17
N VAL A 30 0.27 6.01 11.39
CA VAL A 30 -0.36 6.32 12.68
C VAL A 30 0.10 5.34 13.76
N LEU A 31 0.10 4.03 13.47
CA LEU A 31 0.59 3.00 14.40
C LEU A 31 2.06 3.22 14.77
N MET A 32 2.91 3.53 13.79
CA MET A 32 4.33 3.84 14.00
C MET A 32 4.51 5.08 14.88
N TYR A 33 3.68 6.12 14.70
CA TYR A 33 3.72 7.29 15.56
C TYR A 33 3.28 6.98 17.01
N THR A 34 2.29 6.10 17.18
CA THR A 34 1.76 5.75 18.51
C THR A 34 2.59 4.68 19.25
N PHE A 35 3.36 3.87 18.54
CA PHE A 35 4.15 2.77 19.11
C PHE A 35 5.61 2.82 18.62
N GLU A 36 6.48 3.41 19.43
CA GLU A 36 7.92 3.52 19.15
C GLU A 36 8.62 2.18 18.81
N PRO A 37 8.30 1.04 19.45
CA PRO A 37 8.96 -0.23 19.09
C PRO A 37 8.64 -0.66 17.65
N ILE A 38 7.43 -0.40 17.18
CA ILE A 38 6.98 -0.75 15.84
C ILE A 38 7.68 0.14 14.81
N ASP A 39 7.85 1.43 15.10
CA ASP A 39 8.57 2.36 14.24
C ASP A 39 10.01 1.89 13.95
N ILE A 40 10.73 1.45 14.99
CA ILE A 40 12.10 0.94 14.85
C ILE A 40 12.13 -0.32 14.00
N ILE A 41 11.23 -1.29 14.27
CA ILE A 41 11.19 -2.56 13.54
C ILE A 41 10.88 -2.31 12.06
N VAL A 42 9.89 -1.48 11.75
CA VAL A 42 9.50 -1.17 10.37
C VAL A 42 10.64 -0.45 9.63
N LYS A 43 11.33 0.48 10.28
CA LYS A 43 12.49 1.16 9.69
C LYS A 43 13.62 0.18 9.37
N ILE A 44 13.93 -0.74 10.27
CA ILE A 44 14.94 -1.80 10.02
C ILE A 44 14.53 -2.66 8.82
N PHE A 45 13.27 -3.11 8.78
CA PHE A 45 12.75 -3.89 7.65
C PHE A 45 12.83 -3.13 6.32
N LEU A 46 12.46 -1.85 6.30
CA LEU A 46 12.56 -1.00 5.11
C LEU A 46 14.01 -0.88 4.63
N VAL A 47 14.97 -0.71 5.54
CA VAL A 47 16.39 -0.67 5.20
C VAL A 47 16.82 -1.95 4.48
N PHE A 48 16.50 -3.11 5.05
CA PHE A 48 16.82 -4.40 4.43
C PHE A 48 16.13 -4.58 3.08
N MET A 49 14.86 -4.19 2.97
CA MET A 49 14.10 -4.34 1.73
C MET A 49 14.68 -3.45 0.62
N ILE A 50 14.99 -2.19 0.91
CA ILE A 50 15.60 -1.26 -0.04
C ILE A 50 16.95 -1.82 -0.49
N PHE A 51 17.78 -2.28 0.44
CA PHE A 51 19.08 -2.86 0.12
C PHE A 51 18.95 -4.08 -0.78
N GLN A 52 18.07 -5.04 -0.46
CA GLN A 52 17.86 -6.24 -1.27
C GLN A 52 17.29 -5.91 -2.65
N THR A 53 16.38 -4.93 -2.73
CA THR A 53 15.79 -4.49 -4.00
C THR A 53 16.85 -3.88 -4.90
N VAL A 54 17.63 -2.92 -4.37
CA VAL A 54 18.72 -2.28 -5.11
C VAL A 54 19.78 -3.30 -5.52
N ARG A 55 20.12 -4.24 -4.64
CA ARG A 55 21.03 -5.36 -4.95
C ARG A 55 20.48 -6.30 -6.02
N GLY A 56 19.16 -6.54 -6.03
CA GLY A 56 18.49 -7.33 -7.05
C GLY A 56 18.58 -6.71 -8.44
N PHE A 57 18.55 -5.37 -8.54
CA PHE A 57 18.64 -4.66 -9.82
C PHE A 57 20.07 -4.35 -10.26
N LEU A 58 20.95 -3.95 -9.34
CA LEU A 58 22.31 -3.47 -9.66
C LEU A 58 23.40 -4.51 -9.40
N GLY A 59 23.06 -5.66 -8.82
CA GLY A 59 24.01 -6.69 -8.43
C GLY A 59 24.81 -6.32 -7.17
N ASN A 60 25.97 -6.96 -7.01
CA ASN A 60 26.82 -6.79 -5.82
C ASN A 60 28.05 -5.94 -6.17
N GLY A 61 28.03 -4.65 -5.81
CA GLY A 61 29.12 -3.72 -6.07
C GLY A 61 28.98 -2.40 -5.30
N THR A 62 29.97 -1.53 -5.41
CA THR A 62 30.03 -0.25 -4.69
C THR A 62 28.83 0.66 -5.03
N LEU A 63 28.33 0.59 -6.27
CA LEU A 63 27.15 1.34 -6.70
C LEU A 63 25.90 0.95 -5.91
N THR A 64 25.72 -0.33 -5.60
CA THR A 64 24.60 -0.84 -4.81
C THR A 64 24.58 -0.22 -3.41
N LEU A 65 25.75 -0.10 -2.77
CA LEU A 65 25.88 0.54 -1.45
C LEU A 65 25.56 2.03 -1.50
N ILE A 66 26.07 2.74 -2.51
CA ILE A 66 25.83 4.19 -2.66
C ILE A 66 24.34 4.46 -2.91
N VAL A 67 23.75 3.77 -3.89
CA VAL A 67 22.35 3.96 -4.27
C VAL A 67 21.40 3.55 -3.15
N SER A 68 21.65 2.40 -2.50
CA SER A 68 20.85 1.97 -1.35
C SER A 68 20.96 2.94 -0.18
N GLY A 69 22.15 3.45 0.13
CA GLY A 69 22.34 4.45 1.20
C GLY A 69 21.55 5.74 0.95
N ILE A 70 21.55 6.24 -0.29
CA ILE A 70 20.75 7.42 -0.68
C ILE A 70 19.25 7.13 -0.52
N LEU A 71 18.78 6.00 -1.03
CA LEU A 71 17.37 5.59 -0.93
C LEU A 71 16.93 5.41 0.51
N ILE A 72 17.76 4.79 1.36
CA ILE A 72 17.50 4.62 2.79
C ILE A 72 17.35 5.99 3.46
N TYR A 73 18.27 6.93 3.20
CA TYR A 73 18.20 8.27 3.77
C TYR A 73 16.88 8.97 3.41
N PHE A 74 16.48 8.92 2.15
CA PHE A 74 15.24 9.57 1.71
C PHE A 74 13.98 8.85 2.20
N LEU A 75 13.90 7.52 2.08
CA LEU A 75 12.67 6.76 2.32
C LEU A 75 12.46 6.33 3.78
N VAL A 76 13.53 6.22 4.57
CA VAL A 76 13.47 5.72 5.96
C VAL A 76 13.67 6.84 6.97
N ILE A 77 14.52 7.82 6.69
CA ILE A 77 14.83 8.90 7.63
C ILE A 77 14.01 10.15 7.29
N LYS A 78 14.19 10.70 6.08
CA LYS A 78 13.57 11.99 5.71
C LYS A 78 12.07 11.86 5.49
N TRP A 79 11.64 10.89 4.70
CA TRP A 79 10.25 10.67 4.28
C TRP A 79 9.73 9.29 4.70
N TRP A 80 9.96 8.95 5.97
CA TRP A 80 9.59 7.67 6.57
C TRP A 80 8.13 7.27 6.32
N TRP A 81 7.22 8.25 6.30
CA TRP A 81 5.80 8.06 6.00
C TRP A 81 5.52 7.47 4.61
N ILE A 82 6.31 7.85 3.60
CA ILE A 82 6.14 7.47 2.20
C ILE A 82 6.75 6.09 2.01
N GLY A 83 7.91 5.83 2.63
CA GLY A 83 8.52 4.51 2.66
C GLY A 83 7.61 3.48 3.31
N ALA A 84 7.07 3.79 4.50
CA ALA A 84 6.17 2.91 5.24
C ALA A 84 4.85 2.66 4.50
N SER A 85 4.20 3.73 4.00
CA SER A 85 2.96 3.59 3.23
C SER A 85 3.17 2.85 1.91
N GLY A 86 4.26 3.13 1.19
CA GLY A 86 4.61 2.43 -0.05
C GLY A 86 4.86 0.94 0.19
N TRP A 87 5.58 0.60 1.24
CA TRP A 87 5.79 -0.79 1.65
C TRP A 87 4.50 -1.50 2.00
N LEU A 88 3.60 -0.85 2.75
CA LEU A 88 2.31 -1.42 3.08
C LEU A 88 1.47 -1.69 1.83
N ILE A 89 1.48 -0.77 0.85
CA ILE A 89 0.77 -0.96 -0.42
C ILE A 89 1.33 -2.16 -1.18
N ILE A 90 2.65 -2.28 -1.31
CA ILE A 90 3.30 -3.42 -1.97
C ILE A 90 2.93 -4.73 -1.26
N THR A 91 2.92 -4.71 0.07
CA THR A 91 2.53 -5.86 0.90
C THR A 91 1.08 -6.25 0.64
N LEU A 92 0.14 -5.30 0.68
CA LEU A 92 -1.27 -5.55 0.37
C LEU A 92 -1.49 -6.06 -1.07
N PHE A 93 -0.71 -5.55 -2.03
CA PHE A 93 -0.70 -6.07 -3.41
C PHE A 93 -0.25 -7.53 -3.45
N THR A 94 0.84 -7.84 -2.76
CA THR A 94 1.44 -9.18 -2.74
C THR A 94 0.52 -10.21 -2.10
N PHE A 95 -0.16 -9.84 -1.01
CA PHE A 95 -1.15 -10.68 -0.34
C PHE A 95 -2.53 -10.70 -1.01
N GLY A 96 -2.67 -10.06 -2.19
CA GLY A 96 -3.89 -10.14 -2.98
C GLY A 96 -5.08 -9.40 -2.38
N ALA A 97 -4.87 -8.40 -1.50
CA ALA A 97 -5.96 -7.60 -0.93
C ALA A 97 -6.78 -6.89 -2.03
N PHE A 98 -6.15 -6.55 -3.17
CA PHE A 98 -6.83 -6.02 -4.36
C PHE A 98 -7.66 -7.06 -5.11
N SER A 99 -7.37 -8.35 -4.94
CA SER A 99 -8.16 -9.44 -5.55
C SER A 99 -9.60 -9.42 -5.05
N ILE A 100 -9.82 -9.03 -3.78
CA ILE A 100 -11.16 -8.91 -3.19
C ILE A 100 -12.01 -7.86 -3.92
N ILE A 101 -11.41 -6.76 -4.36
CA ILE A 101 -12.12 -5.72 -5.12
C ILE A 101 -12.52 -6.25 -6.50
N ILE A 102 -11.61 -6.97 -7.17
CA ILE A 102 -11.83 -7.50 -8.52
C ILE A 102 -12.85 -8.66 -8.49
N TRP A 103 -12.70 -9.61 -7.58
CA TRP A 103 -13.59 -10.77 -7.44
C TRP A 103 -14.92 -10.44 -6.76
N GLY A 104 -14.91 -9.58 -5.75
CA GLY A 104 -16.13 -9.10 -5.09
C GLY A 104 -17.02 -8.29 -6.01
N SER A 105 -16.44 -7.54 -6.96
CA SER A 105 -17.25 -6.86 -7.98
C SER A 105 -17.95 -7.85 -8.93
N LYS A 106 -17.29 -8.97 -9.29
CA LYS A 106 -17.84 -10.00 -10.18
C LYS A 106 -18.97 -10.79 -9.53
N THR A 107 -18.83 -11.20 -8.27
CA THR A 107 -19.89 -11.96 -7.57
C THR A 107 -21.15 -11.13 -7.36
N VAL A 108 -21.03 -9.83 -7.05
CA VAL A 108 -22.19 -8.91 -6.97
C VAL A 108 -22.80 -8.66 -8.36
N LEU A 109 -21.99 -8.60 -9.41
CA LEU A 109 -22.44 -8.48 -10.81
C LEU A 109 -23.25 -9.70 -11.30
N ASP A 110 -22.90 -10.92 -10.88
CA ASP A 110 -23.61 -12.14 -11.28
C ASP A 110 -24.94 -12.32 -10.54
N LEU A 111 -25.07 -11.84 -9.30
CA LEU A 111 -26.31 -11.90 -8.52
C LEU A 111 -27.34 -10.85 -8.98
N THR A 112 -26.89 -9.78 -9.62
CA THR A 112 -27.76 -8.70 -10.14
C THR A 112 -28.11 -8.86 -11.61
N LYS A 113 -27.54 -9.87 -12.30
CA LYS A 113 -27.91 -10.20 -13.67
C LYS A 113 -29.24 -10.95 -13.65
N PRO A 114 -30.31 -10.46 -14.30
CA PRO A 114 -31.53 -11.24 -14.43
C PRO A 114 -31.16 -12.52 -15.17
N ARG A 115 -31.36 -13.67 -14.51
CA ARG A 115 -31.24 -14.97 -15.17
C ARG A 115 -32.33 -15.02 -16.27
N PRO A 116 -32.02 -15.58 -17.46
CA PRO A 116 -33.02 -15.78 -18.50
C PRO A 116 -34.17 -16.66 -18.00
#